data_AF-A0AAD7CYZ8-F1
#
_entry.id   AF-A0AAD7CYZ8-F1
#
_cell.length_a   1.000
_cell.length_b   1.000
_cell.length_c   1.000
_cell.angle_alpha   90.00
_cell.angle_beta   90.00
_cell.angle_gamma   90.00
#
_symmetry.space_group_name_H-M   'P 1'
#
loop_
_entity.id
_entity.type
_entity.pdbx_description
1 polymer ?
#
loop_
_entity_poly.entity_id
_entity_poly.type
_entity_poly.pdbx_seq_one_letter_code
_entity_poly.pdbx_strand_id
1 'polypeptide(L)'
;MNWLLSSFFASALISLGTATLVTDVTGASQRSPLVNSTVNLTAIVTAKGKSGFYLHGDPVKDKRVSNGLVVFTTSATILSQVAVGDQVSLTGKVAEFRPAADPDYLLLTEITSPTNIVVLSSNNTIKPLVLGRDRSPPTQQFSALDVGRDGWLSVPNNQSRIDVVNTTLQPDKFGMDFWASLMGQLVTIPKPVAIDFPNSFKEIWVHGDWPVTGKNARGGLTLTFGPYGIPDANPEAVILGAPLDGTSNPKVALGSVLSDVVGVVSYQFGFYYVLPLTAPAVISNPSFDIAPTTLRSSPHDRCAITVGDYNVENMAPTGTHIGDVANHISNVLHTPDIMFIQEIQDNSGPTDDGTVSANVTLSNLVAAILTNTTVAYSFVQIDPVDGEDGGQPGGNIRQAYLYRPEKLSLVSAPGLVVGGPLNATKVVGSARTPVLSFNPGRIDPTNPAWTDSRKPLAAMWRTASGHTIFTINLHLVSKGGSSTGEGDARPPVNLPVAQRTSQVETVSTFVASILHMDPEANIVVAGDCNEYLQTRSVFASLTPLLTDIDEVAGIPPVERYTYVFDNNCEQLDHMFVSPSIVVRCAEAEHIHINNHAATTAARVSDHDPTVAKIRVC
;
A
#
# COMPACT_ATOMS: atom_id res chain seq x y z
N MET A 1 64.36 -54.64 40.50
CA MET A 1 63.12 -53.87 40.80
C MET A 1 63.12 -52.70 39.83
N ASN A 2 62.07 -52.63 39.01
CA ASN A 2 61.85 -51.72 37.88
C ASN A 2 62.21 -50.27 38.21
N TRP A 3 62.50 -49.40 37.24
CA TRP A 3 61.47 -48.59 36.60
C TRP A 3 61.94 -48.06 35.24
N LEU A 4 61.07 -48.24 34.25
CA LEU A 4 61.17 -47.78 32.87
C LEU A 4 60.94 -46.27 32.77
N LEU A 5 61.80 -45.56 32.05
CA LEU A 5 61.51 -44.22 31.52
C LEU A 5 61.07 -44.38 30.07
N SER A 6 59.77 -44.19 29.82
CA SER A 6 59.19 -44.12 28.48
C SER A 6 59.01 -42.65 28.09
N SER A 7 59.71 -42.21 27.05
CA SER A 7 59.53 -40.89 26.44
C SER A 7 58.28 -40.91 25.56
N PHE A 8 57.23 -40.21 25.96
CA PHE A 8 56.08 -39.90 25.10
C PHE A 8 56.34 -38.56 24.40
N PHE A 9 56.62 -38.59 23.09
CA PHE A 9 56.52 -37.43 22.22
C PHE A 9 55.04 -37.24 21.85
N ALA A 10 54.34 -36.33 22.52
CA ALA A 10 53.04 -35.86 22.07
C ALA A 10 53.26 -34.81 20.96
N SER A 11 53.07 -35.22 19.70
CA SER A 11 52.95 -34.27 18.60
C SER A 11 51.55 -33.66 18.66
N ALA A 12 51.45 -32.43 19.16
CA ALA A 12 50.23 -31.65 19.06
C ALA A 12 50.05 -31.25 17.59
N LEU A 13 49.15 -31.94 16.88
CA LEU A 13 48.58 -31.44 15.64
C LEU A 13 47.74 -30.21 15.99
N ILE A 14 48.36 -29.03 15.90
CA ILE A 14 47.64 -27.76 15.89
C ILE A 14 46.86 -27.75 14.56
N SER A 15 45.58 -28.11 14.63
CA SER A 15 44.62 -27.72 13.61
C SER A 15 44.62 -26.20 13.59
N LEU A 16 45.34 -25.60 12.64
CA LEU A 16 45.17 -24.20 12.26
C LEU A 16 43.72 -24.07 11.76
N GLY A 17 42.80 -23.79 12.69
CA GLY A 17 41.43 -23.46 12.34
C GLY A 17 41.47 -22.21 11.47
N THR A 18 41.10 -22.35 10.20
CA THR A 18 40.93 -21.21 9.30
C THR A 18 39.88 -20.28 9.91
N ALA A 19 40.20 -18.99 10.04
CA ALA A 19 39.24 -18.00 10.52
C ALA A 19 37.97 -18.03 9.66
N THR A 20 36.80 -17.97 10.29
CA THR A 20 35.52 -17.97 9.59
C THR A 20 35.36 -16.66 8.83
N LEU A 21 35.09 -16.74 7.53
CA LEU A 21 34.83 -15.56 6.72
C LEU A 21 33.41 -15.04 6.97
N VAL A 22 33.20 -13.74 6.74
CA VAL A 22 31.84 -13.15 6.77
C VAL A 22 30.90 -13.90 5.81
N THR A 23 31.42 -14.27 4.63
CA THR A 23 30.70 -15.03 3.61
C THR A 23 30.33 -16.45 4.03
N ASP A 24 31.08 -17.06 4.96
CA ASP A 24 30.73 -18.37 5.53
C ASP A 24 29.54 -18.24 6.49
N VAL A 25 29.40 -17.09 7.17
CA VAL A 25 28.28 -16.79 8.05
C VAL A 25 27.02 -16.46 7.25
N THR A 26 27.11 -15.61 6.22
CA THR A 26 25.94 -15.18 5.45
C THR A 26 25.44 -16.27 4.50
N GLY A 27 26.34 -16.97 3.81
CA GLY A 27 25.97 -18.01 2.83
C GLY A 27 25.17 -17.48 1.64
N ALA A 28 24.64 -18.40 0.82
CA ALA A 28 23.92 -18.10 -0.43
C ALA A 28 22.41 -18.38 -0.35
N SER A 29 21.86 -18.52 0.86
CA SER A 29 20.46 -18.85 1.13
C SER A 29 19.87 -17.84 2.12
N GLN A 30 18.56 -17.92 2.34
CA GLN A 30 17.82 -17.03 3.25
C GLN A 30 18.28 -17.14 4.72
N ARG A 31 18.84 -18.29 5.11
CA ARG A 31 19.39 -18.53 6.45
C ARG A 31 20.87 -18.87 6.40
N SER A 32 21.57 -18.43 7.44
CA SER A 32 22.96 -18.74 7.70
C SER A 32 23.20 -20.25 7.79
N PRO A 33 24.24 -20.78 7.12
CA PRO A 33 24.68 -22.17 7.32
C PRO A 33 25.36 -22.38 8.68
N LEU A 34 25.70 -21.31 9.40
CA LEU A 34 26.40 -21.34 10.69
C LEU A 34 25.51 -20.92 11.87
N VAL A 35 24.20 -20.82 11.69
CA VAL A 35 23.26 -20.49 12.77
C VAL A 35 23.53 -21.34 14.03
N ASN A 36 23.53 -20.69 15.19
CA ASN A 36 23.87 -21.23 16.51
C ASN A 36 25.35 -21.58 16.74
N SER A 37 26.23 -21.41 15.76
CA SER A 37 27.67 -21.63 15.92
C SER A 37 28.34 -20.40 16.52
N THR A 38 29.37 -20.62 17.34
CA THR A 38 30.32 -19.57 17.73
C THR A 38 31.41 -19.50 16.68
N VAL A 39 31.64 -18.30 16.15
CA VAL A 39 32.61 -18.04 15.08
C VAL A 39 33.65 -17.02 15.54
N ASN A 40 34.86 -17.12 14.99
CA ASN A 40 35.86 -16.06 15.04
C ASN A 40 36.05 -15.52 13.63
N LEU A 41 35.85 -14.21 13.47
CA LEU A 41 35.88 -13.53 12.19
C LEU A 41 36.75 -12.28 12.27
N THR A 42 37.34 -11.93 11.14
CA THR A 42 38.09 -10.67 10.95
C THR A 42 37.46 -9.89 9.82
N ALA A 43 37.08 -8.63 10.07
CA ALA A 43 36.38 -7.79 9.10
C ALA A 43 36.53 -6.30 9.43
N ILE A 44 36.21 -5.42 8.47
CA ILE A 44 36.26 -3.96 8.65
C ILE A 44 34.91 -3.45 9.13
N VAL A 45 34.91 -2.60 10.16
CA VAL A 45 33.71 -1.90 10.64
C VAL A 45 33.32 -0.80 9.65
N THR A 46 32.16 -0.93 9.02
CA THR A 46 31.68 0.03 7.99
C THR A 46 30.68 1.05 8.50
N ALA A 47 29.91 0.69 9.54
CA ALA A 47 28.94 1.57 10.14
C ALA A 47 28.70 1.20 11.61
N LYS A 48 28.20 2.14 12.40
CA LYS A 48 27.86 1.93 13.80
C LYS A 48 26.58 2.69 14.16
N GLY A 49 25.68 2.04 14.88
CA GLY A 49 24.46 2.62 15.41
C GLY A 49 24.32 2.36 16.91
N LYS A 50 23.13 2.65 17.45
CA LYS A 50 22.82 2.44 18.88
C LYS A 50 22.68 0.96 19.28
N SER A 51 22.33 0.10 18.33
CA SER A 51 22.02 -1.32 18.57
C SER A 51 23.03 -2.27 17.93
N GLY A 52 24.20 -1.76 17.53
CA GLY A 52 25.24 -2.60 16.95
C GLY A 52 26.19 -1.85 16.01
N PHE A 53 27.00 -2.62 15.31
CA PHE A 53 27.90 -2.16 14.26
C PHE A 53 27.91 -3.15 13.10
N TYR A 54 28.32 -2.69 11.93
CA TYR A 54 28.29 -3.44 10.68
C TYR A 54 29.71 -3.75 10.23
N LEU A 55 29.90 -4.95 9.72
CA LEU A 55 31.15 -5.48 9.25
C LEU A 55 31.13 -5.68 7.74
N HIS A 56 32.29 -5.52 7.12
CA HIS A 56 32.55 -5.81 5.73
C HIS A 56 33.76 -6.74 5.63
N GLY A 57 33.52 -7.96 5.16
CA GLY A 57 34.54 -8.96 4.90
C GLY A 57 35.15 -8.81 3.51
N ASP A 58 35.90 -9.83 3.10
CA ASP A 58 36.57 -9.85 1.80
C ASP A 58 35.58 -9.80 0.63
N PRO A 59 35.98 -9.26 -0.54
CA PRO A 59 35.13 -9.25 -1.73
C PRO A 59 34.75 -10.67 -2.20
N VAL A 60 33.50 -10.83 -2.61
CA VAL A 60 32.96 -12.10 -3.11
C VAL A 60 32.42 -11.94 -4.53
N LYS A 61 32.69 -12.92 -5.40
CA LYS A 61 32.20 -12.92 -6.79
C LYS A 61 30.76 -13.41 -6.92
N ASP A 62 30.34 -14.29 -6.02
CA ASP A 62 28.99 -14.83 -6.00
C ASP A 62 28.02 -13.76 -5.49
N LYS A 63 27.17 -13.24 -6.38
CA LYS A 63 26.19 -12.20 -6.06
C LYS A 63 25.14 -12.62 -5.03
N ARG A 64 25.02 -13.92 -4.76
CA ARG A 64 24.07 -14.46 -3.77
C ARG A 64 24.58 -14.31 -2.34
N VAL A 65 25.88 -14.12 -2.15
CA VAL A 65 26.50 -14.10 -0.83
C VAL A 65 26.83 -12.68 -0.45
N SER A 66 26.28 -12.21 0.67
CA SER A 66 26.67 -10.93 1.23
C SER A 66 28.04 -11.04 1.91
N ASN A 67 28.93 -10.08 1.65
CA ASN A 67 30.13 -9.88 2.47
C ASN A 67 29.92 -8.81 3.58
N GLY A 68 28.68 -8.40 3.80
CA GLY A 68 28.26 -7.56 4.92
C GLY A 68 27.66 -8.39 6.05
N LEU A 69 27.81 -7.95 7.30
CA LEU A 69 27.25 -8.65 8.47
C LEU A 69 27.00 -7.68 9.62
N VAL A 70 25.87 -7.80 10.29
CA VAL A 70 25.56 -6.99 11.49
C VAL A 70 26.03 -7.71 12.75
N VAL A 71 26.62 -6.95 13.68
CA VAL A 71 26.93 -7.37 15.04
C VAL A 71 25.98 -6.66 15.98
N PHE A 72 25.03 -7.39 16.55
CA PHE A 72 24.05 -6.88 17.48
C PHE A 72 24.64 -6.72 18.88
N THR A 73 24.51 -5.51 19.43
CA THR A 73 24.84 -5.20 20.83
C THR A 73 24.28 -3.84 21.21
N THR A 74 23.67 -3.75 22.39
CA THR A 74 23.26 -2.48 23.01
C THR A 74 24.24 -2.01 24.09
N SER A 75 25.34 -2.77 24.31
CA SER A 75 26.34 -2.44 25.32
C SER A 75 27.23 -1.29 24.85
N ALA A 76 27.14 -0.15 25.54
CA ALA A 76 27.99 1.02 25.29
C ALA A 76 29.49 0.68 25.40
N THR A 77 29.87 -0.21 26.33
CA THR A 77 31.27 -0.68 26.51
C THR A 77 31.78 -1.48 25.31
N ILE A 78 30.92 -2.25 24.65
CA ILE A 78 31.29 -2.97 23.43
C ILE A 78 31.36 -2.00 22.26
N LEU A 79 30.37 -1.12 22.11
CA LEU A 79 30.34 -0.12 21.04
C LEU A 79 31.51 0.88 21.10
N SER A 80 32.09 1.13 22.28
CA SER A 80 33.28 1.97 22.45
C SER A 80 34.59 1.28 22.08
N GLN A 81 34.61 -0.04 21.88
CA GLN A 81 35.82 -0.78 21.49
C GLN A 81 36.14 -0.68 19.99
N VAL A 82 35.21 -0.16 19.19
CA VAL A 82 35.34 -0.10 17.73
C VAL A 82 34.97 1.27 17.16
N ALA A 83 35.70 1.68 16.13
CA ALA A 83 35.41 2.83 15.29
C ALA A 83 35.16 2.39 13.84
N VAL A 84 34.44 3.22 13.08
CA VAL A 84 34.30 3.01 11.63
C VAL A 84 35.68 3.09 10.99
N GLY A 85 36.00 2.14 10.11
CA GLY A 85 37.31 1.97 9.49
C GLY A 85 38.27 1.07 10.27
N ASP A 86 37.91 0.61 11.47
CA ASP A 86 38.71 -0.40 12.18
C ASP A 86 38.55 -1.78 11.52
N GLN A 87 39.66 -2.47 11.26
CA GLN A 87 39.65 -3.90 11.02
C GLN A 87 39.73 -4.61 12.36
N VAL A 88 38.71 -5.39 12.69
CA VAL A 88 38.59 -6.06 13.98
C VAL A 88 38.59 -7.56 13.81
N SER A 89 39.24 -8.27 14.73
CA SER A 89 38.94 -9.68 15.00
C SER A 89 37.99 -9.74 16.18
N LEU A 90 36.95 -10.56 16.10
CA LEU A 90 36.02 -10.78 17.21
C LEU A 90 35.52 -12.23 17.24
N THR A 91 35.06 -12.65 18.41
CA THR A 91 34.32 -13.90 18.62
C THR A 91 32.85 -13.57 18.90
N GLY A 92 31.92 -14.31 18.31
CA GLY A 92 30.49 -14.14 18.61
C GLY A 92 29.66 -15.33 18.14
N LYS A 93 28.38 -15.34 18.51
CA LYS A 93 27.44 -16.40 18.13
C LYS A 93 26.59 -15.94 16.94
N VAL A 94 26.54 -16.75 15.90
CA VAL A 94 25.64 -16.53 14.76
C VAL A 94 24.20 -16.81 15.20
N ALA A 95 23.30 -15.87 14.96
CA ALA A 95 21.88 -15.95 15.28
C ALA A 95 21.03 -15.55 14.06
N GLU A 96 19.79 -16.03 14.06
CA GLU A 96 18.73 -15.57 13.17
C GLU A 96 17.73 -14.82 14.02
N PHE A 97 17.59 -13.53 13.77
CA PHE A 97 16.77 -12.63 14.56
C PHE A 97 15.44 -12.33 13.87
N ARG A 98 14.36 -12.43 14.62
CA ARG A 98 13.09 -11.74 14.36
C ARG A 98 12.41 -11.44 15.70
N PRO A 99 11.64 -10.36 15.82
CA PRO A 99 10.85 -10.11 17.03
C PRO A 99 9.84 -11.23 17.28
N ALA A 100 9.70 -11.67 18.54
CA ALA A 100 8.72 -12.71 18.89
C ALA A 100 7.27 -12.23 18.72
N ALA A 101 7.03 -10.92 18.79
CA ALA A 101 5.73 -10.30 18.59
C ALA A 101 5.32 -10.25 17.11
N ASP A 102 6.27 -10.39 16.19
CA ASP A 102 6.08 -10.24 14.75
C ASP A 102 6.56 -11.51 14.01
N PRO A 103 5.83 -12.63 14.15
CA PRO A 103 6.26 -13.92 13.59
C PRO A 103 6.26 -13.95 12.06
N ASP A 104 5.57 -13.01 11.41
CA ASP A 104 5.43 -12.92 9.95
C ASP A 104 6.62 -12.23 9.26
N TYR A 105 7.56 -11.68 10.04
CA TYR A 105 8.79 -11.08 9.50
C TYR A 105 9.83 -12.16 9.13
N LEU A 106 10.64 -11.86 8.11
CA LEU A 106 11.83 -12.63 7.79
C LEU A 106 12.86 -12.61 8.94
N LEU A 107 13.78 -13.58 8.86
CA LEU A 107 14.91 -13.70 9.76
C LEU A 107 16.08 -12.84 9.28
N LEU A 108 16.69 -12.11 10.20
CA LEU A 108 17.93 -11.36 10.01
C LEU A 108 19.12 -12.16 10.57
N THR A 109 20.06 -12.53 9.71
CA THR A 109 21.33 -13.13 10.16
C THR A 109 22.21 -12.09 10.84
N GLU A 110 22.62 -12.37 12.09
CA GLU A 110 23.43 -11.46 12.90
C GLU A 110 24.46 -12.19 13.78
N ILE A 111 25.46 -11.45 14.26
CA ILE A 111 26.35 -11.89 15.35
C ILE A 111 25.86 -11.30 16.67
N THR A 112 25.65 -12.18 17.65
CA THR A 112 25.27 -11.83 19.02
C THR A 112 26.39 -12.15 20.01
N SER A 113 26.32 -11.55 21.19
CA SER A 113 27.29 -11.74 22.27
C SER A 113 28.76 -11.57 21.84
N PRO A 114 29.12 -10.46 21.16
CA PRO A 114 30.49 -10.25 20.71
C PRO A 114 31.48 -10.13 21.88
N THR A 115 32.61 -10.82 21.76
CA THR A 115 33.69 -10.91 22.75
C THR A 115 35.05 -10.96 22.05
N ASN A 116 36.14 -10.85 22.82
CA ASN A 116 37.52 -10.90 22.30
C ASN A 116 37.75 -9.94 21.12
N ILE A 117 37.20 -8.73 21.20
CA ILE A 117 37.33 -7.74 20.14
C ILE A 117 38.76 -7.18 20.17
N VAL A 118 39.47 -7.30 19.06
CA VAL A 118 40.82 -6.78 18.88
C VAL A 118 40.86 -5.95 17.61
N VAL A 119 41.22 -4.67 17.74
CA VAL A 119 41.49 -3.80 16.59
C VAL A 119 42.87 -4.16 16.02
N LEU A 120 42.90 -4.64 14.78
CA LEU A 120 44.10 -5.06 14.06
C LEU A 120 44.71 -3.92 13.26
N SER A 121 43.87 -3.06 12.70
CA SER A 121 44.25 -1.83 11.98
C SER A 121 43.10 -0.83 12.01
N SER A 122 43.39 0.44 11.73
CA SER A 122 42.41 1.54 11.77
C SER A 122 42.49 2.40 10.50
N ASN A 123 41.47 3.23 10.26
CA ASN A 123 41.34 4.11 9.10
C ASN A 123 41.35 3.38 7.74
N ASN A 124 40.88 2.14 7.72
CA ASN A 124 40.62 1.43 6.48
C ASN A 124 39.43 2.07 5.76
N THR A 125 39.47 2.07 4.43
CA THR A 125 38.37 2.60 3.60
C THR A 125 37.72 1.46 2.84
N ILE A 126 36.39 1.50 2.77
CA ILE A 126 35.59 0.60 1.96
C ILE A 126 34.92 1.43 0.86
N LYS A 127 34.99 0.94 -0.37
CA LYS A 127 34.20 1.49 -1.47
C LYS A 127 32.79 0.89 -1.40
N PRO A 128 31.74 1.69 -1.18
CA PRO A 128 30.37 1.18 -1.22
C PRO A 128 30.02 0.60 -2.58
N LEU A 129 29.14 -0.39 -2.60
CA LEU A 129 28.51 -0.86 -3.83
C LEU A 129 27.53 0.21 -4.33
N VAL A 130 27.61 0.60 -5.59
CA VAL A 130 26.72 1.61 -6.17
C VAL A 130 25.51 0.93 -6.81
N LEU A 131 24.34 1.09 -6.20
CA LEU A 131 23.09 0.57 -6.74
C LEU A 131 22.71 1.32 -8.02
N GLY A 132 22.22 0.60 -9.02
CA GLY A 132 21.99 1.10 -10.38
C GLY A 132 23.21 1.04 -11.31
N ARG A 133 24.42 0.79 -10.77
CA ARG A 133 25.65 0.66 -11.57
C ARG A 133 26.33 -0.69 -11.40
N ASP A 134 26.64 -1.04 -10.15
CA ASP A 134 27.30 -2.29 -9.81
C ASP A 134 26.28 -3.43 -9.72
N ARG A 135 25.10 -3.14 -9.17
CA ARG A 135 23.93 -4.03 -9.11
C ARG A 135 22.63 -3.25 -9.15
N SER A 136 21.58 -3.85 -9.71
CA SER A 136 20.22 -3.28 -9.76
C SER A 136 19.21 -4.31 -9.28
N PRO A 137 18.19 -3.90 -8.49
CA PRO A 137 17.11 -4.81 -8.09
C PRO A 137 16.30 -5.27 -9.31
N PRO A 138 15.80 -6.52 -9.31
CA PRO A 138 14.73 -6.95 -10.20
C PRO A 138 13.47 -6.11 -9.97
N THR A 139 12.67 -5.91 -11.02
CA THR A 139 11.58 -4.93 -11.00
C THR A 139 10.18 -5.56 -10.93
N GLN A 140 10.03 -6.84 -10.61
CA GLN A 140 8.75 -7.54 -10.86
C GLN A 140 8.32 -8.45 -9.72
N GLN A 141 9.06 -9.53 -9.50
CA GLN A 141 8.64 -10.58 -8.57
C GLN A 141 9.35 -10.42 -7.23
N PHE A 142 8.60 -10.48 -6.14
CA PHE A 142 9.17 -10.50 -4.79
C PHE A 142 9.90 -11.81 -4.50
N SER A 143 9.26 -12.95 -4.77
CA SER A 143 9.78 -14.28 -4.43
C SER A 143 9.42 -15.36 -5.46
N ALA A 144 10.26 -16.40 -5.55
CA ALA A 144 9.96 -17.63 -6.27
C ALA A 144 8.77 -18.40 -5.71
N LEU A 145 8.42 -18.14 -4.45
CA LEU A 145 7.34 -18.80 -3.73
C LEU A 145 5.97 -18.10 -3.90
N ASP A 146 5.93 -16.98 -4.64
CA ASP A 146 4.70 -16.31 -5.05
C ASP A 146 4.03 -17.05 -6.20
N VAL A 147 3.56 -18.26 -5.89
CA VAL A 147 2.98 -19.17 -6.87
C VAL A 147 1.50 -18.87 -7.06
N GLY A 148 1.10 -18.76 -8.32
CA GLY A 148 -0.29 -18.59 -8.72
C GLY A 148 -0.42 -17.61 -9.87
N ARG A 149 -1.65 -17.44 -10.34
CA ARG A 149 -1.96 -16.57 -11.47
C ARG A 149 -1.67 -15.08 -11.15
N ASP A 150 -1.80 -14.69 -9.88
CA ASP A 150 -1.65 -13.31 -9.42
C ASP A 150 -0.37 -13.10 -8.59
N GLY A 151 0.59 -14.03 -8.66
CA GLY A 151 1.85 -13.94 -7.92
C GLY A 151 1.63 -13.73 -6.42
N TRP A 152 2.16 -12.61 -5.91
CA TRP A 152 2.09 -12.21 -4.50
C TRP A 152 0.66 -11.88 -4.02
N LEU A 153 -0.29 -11.64 -4.93
CA LEU A 153 -1.71 -11.45 -4.61
C LEU A 153 -2.53 -12.74 -4.74
N SER A 154 -1.90 -13.86 -5.10
CA SER A 154 -2.63 -15.12 -5.31
C SER A 154 -3.27 -15.63 -4.02
N VAL A 155 -4.50 -16.12 -4.16
CA VAL A 155 -5.24 -16.84 -3.12
C VAL A 155 -5.31 -18.34 -3.47
N PRO A 156 -5.28 -19.26 -2.48
CA PRO A 156 -5.09 -19.00 -1.06
C PRO A 156 -3.66 -18.49 -0.76
N ASN A 157 -3.56 -17.51 0.14
CA ASN A 157 -2.31 -16.92 0.61
C ASN A 157 -1.62 -17.84 1.64
N ASN A 158 -0.40 -17.51 2.07
CA ASN A 158 0.34 -18.21 3.13
C ASN A 158 0.39 -19.74 2.94
N GLN A 159 0.80 -20.16 1.74
CA GLN A 159 0.89 -21.58 1.37
C GLN A 159 2.31 -22.14 1.57
N SER A 160 3.29 -21.25 1.74
CA SER A 160 4.68 -21.58 2.02
C SER A 160 5.32 -20.46 2.85
N ARG A 161 6.52 -20.71 3.38
CA ARG A 161 7.29 -19.73 4.16
C ARG A 161 8.75 -19.70 3.71
N ILE A 162 9.30 -18.50 3.56
CA ILE A 162 10.69 -18.27 3.10
C ILE A 162 11.68 -18.96 4.05
N ASP A 163 11.48 -18.83 5.36
CA ASP A 163 12.38 -19.38 6.39
C ASP A 163 12.39 -20.92 6.46
N VAL A 164 11.27 -21.57 6.12
CA VAL A 164 11.11 -23.02 6.10
C VAL A 164 11.71 -23.61 4.83
N VAL A 165 11.41 -23.03 3.66
CA VAL A 165 11.90 -23.57 2.38
C VAL A 165 13.40 -23.29 2.24
N ASN A 166 13.85 -22.10 2.66
CA ASN A 166 15.27 -21.71 2.71
C ASN A 166 16.05 -21.98 1.41
N THR A 167 15.46 -21.60 0.27
CA THR A 167 16.08 -21.81 -1.04
C THR A 167 17.35 -20.97 -1.20
N THR A 168 18.23 -21.42 -2.10
CA THR A 168 19.33 -20.60 -2.60
C THR A 168 18.78 -19.34 -3.28
N LEU A 169 19.38 -18.19 -2.97
CA LEU A 169 18.97 -16.90 -3.49
C LEU A 169 19.13 -16.81 -5.02
N GLN A 170 18.17 -16.16 -5.68
CA GLN A 170 18.19 -15.80 -7.09
C GLN A 170 18.03 -14.27 -7.25
N PRO A 171 19.06 -13.49 -6.85
CA PRO A 171 18.97 -12.03 -6.73
C PRO A 171 18.84 -11.29 -8.07
N ASP A 172 19.11 -11.93 -9.20
CA ASP A 172 18.87 -11.36 -10.53
C ASP A 172 17.40 -11.56 -10.99
N LYS A 173 16.55 -12.25 -10.21
CA LYS A 173 15.15 -12.55 -10.55
C LYS A 173 14.14 -12.04 -9.55
N PHE A 174 14.43 -12.17 -8.25
CA PHE A 174 13.49 -11.86 -7.18
C PHE A 174 14.02 -10.72 -6.31
N GLY A 175 13.20 -9.71 -6.05
CA GLY A 175 13.63 -8.53 -5.30
C GLY A 175 13.95 -8.83 -3.84
N MET A 176 13.21 -9.72 -3.17
CA MET A 176 13.56 -10.12 -1.81
C MET A 176 14.92 -10.81 -1.76
N ASP A 177 15.21 -11.69 -2.74
CA ASP A 177 16.52 -12.33 -2.85
C ASP A 177 17.63 -11.32 -3.17
N PHE A 178 17.31 -10.28 -3.94
CA PHE A 178 18.24 -9.18 -4.22
C PHE A 178 18.65 -8.46 -2.94
N TRP A 179 17.69 -8.00 -2.14
CA TRP A 179 17.96 -7.27 -0.90
C TRP A 179 18.59 -8.19 0.16
N ALA A 180 18.13 -9.44 0.27
CA ALA A 180 18.75 -10.47 1.12
C ALA A 180 20.25 -10.66 0.79
N SER A 181 20.61 -10.68 -0.50
CA SER A 181 22.00 -10.85 -0.94
C SER A 181 22.93 -9.66 -0.64
N LEU A 182 22.37 -8.52 -0.22
CA LEU A 182 23.11 -7.31 0.14
C LEU A 182 23.09 -7.03 1.65
N MET A 183 22.43 -7.87 2.44
CA MET A 183 22.26 -7.67 3.88
C MET A 183 23.56 -7.32 4.61
N GLY A 184 23.57 -6.21 5.34
CA GLY A 184 24.71 -5.68 6.07
C GLY A 184 25.78 -4.99 5.21
N GLN A 185 25.67 -4.98 3.87
CA GLN A 185 26.65 -4.31 3.01
C GLN A 185 26.45 -2.80 3.01
N LEU A 186 27.57 -2.08 2.85
CA LEU A 186 27.58 -0.65 2.62
C LEU A 186 27.30 -0.37 1.13
N VAL A 187 26.22 0.36 0.85
CA VAL A 187 25.75 0.71 -0.48
C VAL A 187 25.66 2.22 -0.66
N THR A 188 25.65 2.66 -1.91
CA THR A 188 25.27 4.02 -2.32
C THR A 188 24.05 3.92 -3.23
N ILE A 189 23.00 4.68 -2.92
CA ILE A 189 21.88 4.96 -3.83
C ILE A 189 22.12 6.35 -4.41
N PRO A 190 22.50 6.48 -5.69
CA PRO A 190 22.64 7.77 -6.33
C PRO A 190 21.27 8.44 -6.48
N LYS A 191 21.16 9.68 -5.99
CA LYS A 191 19.98 10.56 -6.09
C LYS A 191 18.61 9.85 -6.06
N PRO A 192 18.25 9.18 -4.96
CA PRO A 192 16.96 8.47 -4.87
C PRO A 192 15.77 9.42 -5.03
N VAL A 193 14.68 8.88 -5.56
CA VAL A 193 13.38 9.55 -5.69
C VAL A 193 12.44 8.98 -4.63
N ALA A 194 11.85 9.85 -3.82
CA ALA A 194 10.83 9.47 -2.85
C ALA A 194 9.54 9.07 -3.55
N ILE A 195 8.93 7.97 -3.10
CA ILE A 195 7.69 7.43 -3.67
C ILE A 195 6.49 7.53 -2.72
N ASP A 196 6.69 8.10 -1.53
CA ASP A 196 5.65 8.42 -0.55
C ASP A 196 6.14 9.55 0.40
N PHE A 197 5.23 10.06 1.22
CA PHE A 197 5.54 10.89 2.39
C PHE A 197 6.32 10.10 3.44
N PRO A 198 7.10 10.79 4.31
CA PRO A 198 7.72 10.11 5.44
C PRO A 198 6.67 9.60 6.43
N ASN A 199 6.88 8.39 6.94
CA ASN A 199 6.06 7.86 8.05
C ASN A 199 6.34 8.62 9.37
N SER A 200 5.66 8.25 10.46
CA SER A 200 5.83 8.89 11.77
C SER A 200 7.25 8.75 12.37
N PHE A 201 8.04 7.80 11.87
CA PHE A 201 9.45 7.59 12.20
C PHE A 201 10.41 8.35 11.26
N LYS A 202 9.88 9.13 10.31
CA LYS A 202 10.62 9.86 9.26
C LYS A 202 11.37 8.94 8.30
N GLU A 203 10.90 7.72 8.13
CA GLU A 203 11.43 6.79 7.14
C GLU A 203 10.79 7.09 5.79
N ILE A 204 11.54 6.88 4.69
CA ILE A 204 11.15 7.32 3.36
C ILE A 204 11.26 6.16 2.38
N TRP A 205 10.18 5.78 1.72
CA TRP A 205 10.24 4.87 0.59
C TRP A 205 10.87 5.56 -0.62
N VAL A 206 11.84 4.90 -1.26
CA VAL A 206 12.52 5.42 -2.45
C VAL A 206 12.74 4.37 -3.52
N HIS A 207 12.90 4.83 -4.76
CA HIS A 207 13.63 4.11 -5.79
C HIS A 207 14.88 4.90 -6.18
N GLY A 208 15.92 4.25 -6.69
CA GLY A 208 17.14 4.91 -7.16
C GLY A 208 17.22 5.01 -8.69
N ASP A 209 18.40 5.39 -9.17
CA ASP A 209 18.74 5.46 -10.60
C ASP A 209 19.06 4.06 -11.16
N TRP A 210 18.06 3.18 -11.15
CA TRP A 210 18.05 1.85 -11.77
C TRP A 210 16.80 1.67 -12.63
N PRO A 211 16.73 0.62 -13.48
CA PRO A 211 15.48 0.30 -14.16
C PRO A 211 14.36 0.10 -13.15
N VAL A 212 13.23 0.76 -13.38
CA VAL A 212 12.01 0.62 -12.57
C VAL A 212 10.83 0.34 -13.51
N THR A 213 9.82 -0.34 -13.02
CA THR A 213 8.51 -0.50 -13.67
C THR A 213 7.45 0.25 -12.87
N GLY A 214 6.23 0.37 -13.42
CA GLY A 214 5.16 1.11 -12.75
C GLY A 214 5.36 2.64 -12.65
N LYS A 215 6.50 3.20 -13.10
CA LYS A 215 6.81 4.63 -12.92
C LYS A 215 5.76 5.55 -13.53
N ASN A 216 5.11 6.33 -12.68
CA ASN A 216 4.09 7.31 -13.06
C ASN A 216 4.69 8.71 -13.29
N ALA A 217 3.88 9.61 -13.82
CA ALA A 217 4.27 10.99 -14.14
C ALA A 217 4.67 11.82 -12.90
N ARG A 218 4.28 11.39 -11.70
CA ARG A 218 4.60 12.04 -10.42
C ARG A 218 5.88 11.50 -9.75
N GLY A 219 6.50 10.47 -10.32
CA GLY A 219 7.73 9.89 -9.80
C GLY A 219 7.53 8.76 -8.79
N GLY A 220 6.28 8.36 -8.53
CA GLY A 220 5.96 7.13 -7.80
C GLY A 220 6.02 5.89 -8.68
N LEU A 221 5.82 4.73 -8.05
CA LEU A 221 5.73 3.43 -8.72
C LEU A 221 4.33 2.86 -8.52
N THR A 222 3.56 2.81 -9.59
CA THR A 222 2.18 2.31 -9.57
C THR A 222 2.15 0.80 -9.67
N LEU A 223 1.37 0.16 -8.82
CA LEU A 223 1.10 -1.28 -8.88
C LEU A 223 0.39 -1.57 -10.21
N THR A 224 1.02 -2.35 -11.08
CA THR A 224 0.49 -2.66 -12.43
C THR A 224 0.60 -4.15 -12.75
N PHE A 225 0.09 -4.60 -13.90
CA PHE A 225 0.44 -5.93 -14.40
C PHE A 225 1.81 -5.87 -15.09
N GLY A 226 2.72 -6.73 -14.64
CA GLY A 226 4.02 -6.95 -15.24
C GLY A 226 3.96 -7.62 -16.62
N PRO A 227 5.12 -7.77 -17.31
CA PRO A 227 5.21 -8.36 -18.65
C PRO A 227 4.62 -9.76 -18.82
N TYR A 228 4.47 -10.50 -17.72
CA TYR A 228 3.90 -11.85 -17.71
C TYR A 228 2.42 -11.89 -17.30
N GLY A 229 1.74 -10.74 -17.20
CA GLY A 229 0.37 -10.64 -16.71
C GLY A 229 0.22 -11.00 -15.23
N ILE A 230 1.32 -10.87 -14.47
CA ILE A 230 1.42 -11.05 -13.02
C ILE A 230 1.49 -9.66 -12.39
N PRO A 231 0.73 -9.37 -11.32
CA PRO A 231 0.84 -8.12 -10.59
C PRO A 231 2.29 -7.83 -10.15
N ASP A 232 2.74 -6.64 -10.48
CA ASP A 232 4.02 -6.06 -10.09
C ASP A 232 3.78 -5.10 -8.92
N ALA A 233 4.45 -5.37 -7.81
CA ALA A 233 4.38 -4.57 -6.60
C ALA A 233 5.74 -3.95 -6.28
N ASN A 234 6.46 -3.56 -7.32
CA ASN A 234 7.60 -2.65 -7.27
C ASN A 234 8.69 -3.07 -6.25
N PRO A 235 9.19 -4.33 -6.31
CA PRO A 235 10.19 -4.83 -5.37
C PRO A 235 11.56 -4.14 -5.47
N GLU A 236 11.73 -3.26 -6.47
CA GLU A 236 12.88 -2.38 -6.64
C GLU A 236 12.89 -1.13 -5.74
N ALA A 237 11.82 -0.89 -5.00
CA ALA A 237 11.76 0.16 -3.98
C ALA A 237 12.40 -0.32 -2.66
N VAL A 238 12.86 0.63 -1.84
CA VAL A 238 13.47 0.34 -0.54
C VAL A 238 13.23 1.49 0.43
N ILE A 239 13.17 1.18 1.74
CA ILE A 239 13.01 2.21 2.77
C ILE A 239 14.37 2.82 3.12
N LEU A 240 14.46 4.15 3.15
CA LEU A 240 15.49 4.87 3.87
C LEU A 240 15.11 4.97 5.35
N GLY A 241 15.81 4.20 6.18
CA GLY A 241 15.58 4.19 7.62
C GLY A 241 16.15 5.40 8.34
N ALA A 242 16.10 5.35 9.68
CA ALA A 242 16.72 6.37 10.52
C ALA A 242 18.26 6.43 10.30
N PRO A 243 18.84 7.62 10.06
CA PRO A 243 20.29 7.79 9.93
C PRO A 243 21.07 7.34 11.18
N LEU A 244 22.17 6.63 10.97
CA LEU A 244 22.95 6.01 12.04
C LEU A 244 23.71 7.03 12.90
N ASP A 245 24.04 8.20 12.37
CA ASP A 245 24.67 9.31 13.12
C ASP A 245 23.68 10.13 13.97
N GLY A 246 22.39 9.82 13.92
CA GLY A 246 21.34 10.51 14.67
C GLY A 246 20.82 11.79 14.02
N THR A 247 21.26 12.13 12.81
CA THR A 247 20.59 13.15 11.98
C THR A 247 19.18 12.68 11.61
N SER A 248 18.32 13.61 11.16
CA SER A 248 16.94 13.30 10.78
C SER A 248 16.77 13.40 9.28
N ASN A 249 16.13 12.40 8.67
CA ASN A 249 15.70 12.45 7.28
C ASN A 249 14.82 13.69 7.03
N PRO A 250 14.89 14.26 5.81
CA PRO A 250 14.13 15.44 5.46
C PRO A 250 12.65 15.11 5.28
N LYS A 251 11.80 16.15 5.28
CA LYS A 251 10.43 16.00 4.76
C LYS A 251 10.48 15.91 3.24
N VAL A 252 9.76 14.96 2.68
CA VAL A 252 9.62 14.76 1.23
C VAL A 252 8.15 14.66 0.86
N ALA A 253 7.89 14.74 -0.44
CA ALA A 253 6.63 14.38 -1.06
C ALA A 253 6.90 13.35 -2.17
N LEU A 254 5.84 12.77 -2.72
CA LEU A 254 5.92 11.93 -3.91
C LEU A 254 6.74 12.63 -5.00
N GLY A 255 7.77 11.96 -5.53
CA GLY A 255 8.64 12.47 -6.58
C GLY A 255 9.80 13.38 -6.13
N SER A 256 9.94 13.67 -4.82
CA SER A 256 11.09 14.43 -4.31
C SER A 256 12.40 13.70 -4.61
N VAL A 257 13.38 14.40 -5.19
CA VAL A 257 14.73 13.87 -5.45
C VAL A 257 15.65 14.22 -4.29
N LEU A 258 16.34 13.23 -3.74
CA LEU A 258 17.29 13.36 -2.65
C LEU A 258 18.74 13.41 -3.16
N SER A 259 19.66 13.83 -2.29
CA SER A 259 21.10 13.63 -2.50
C SER A 259 21.48 12.16 -2.42
N ASP A 260 22.66 11.81 -2.93
CA ASP A 260 23.19 10.46 -2.80
C ASP A 260 23.12 9.98 -1.35
N VAL A 261 22.57 8.77 -1.17
CA VAL A 261 22.45 8.13 0.14
C VAL A 261 23.52 7.05 0.23
N VAL A 262 24.40 7.17 1.21
CA VAL A 262 25.33 6.09 1.59
C VAL A 262 24.80 5.46 2.87
N GLY A 263 24.63 4.15 2.90
CA GLY A 263 24.03 3.45 4.03
C GLY A 263 24.26 1.96 4.01
N VAL A 264 23.82 1.27 5.06
CA VAL A 264 23.92 -0.19 5.17
C VAL A 264 22.56 -0.84 4.94
N VAL A 265 22.53 -1.94 4.20
CA VAL A 265 21.29 -2.70 3.97
C VAL A 265 20.91 -3.46 5.23
N SER A 266 19.64 -3.39 5.64
CA SER A 266 19.08 -4.07 6.80
C SER A 266 17.71 -4.67 6.45
N TYR A 267 17.18 -5.52 7.34
CA TYR A 267 15.79 -5.96 7.32
C TYR A 267 15.20 -5.73 8.71
N GLN A 268 14.12 -4.96 8.79
CA GLN A 268 13.45 -4.59 10.04
C GLN A 268 12.00 -4.23 9.76
N PHE A 269 11.12 -4.36 10.76
CA PHE A 269 9.70 -4.00 10.64
C PHE A 269 8.97 -4.59 9.42
N GLY A 270 9.38 -5.78 8.97
CA GLY A 270 8.74 -6.47 7.85
C GLY A 270 9.21 -6.07 6.45
N PHE A 271 10.24 -5.20 6.33
CA PHE A 271 10.74 -4.71 5.05
C PHE A 271 12.27 -4.61 5.01
N TYR A 272 12.82 -4.48 3.80
CA TYR A 272 14.22 -4.13 3.57
C TYR A 272 14.43 -2.62 3.67
N TYR A 273 15.56 -2.26 4.29
CA TYR A 273 15.96 -0.90 4.58
C TYR A 273 17.38 -0.65 4.06
N VAL A 274 17.64 0.59 3.65
CA VAL A 274 18.98 1.18 3.69
C VAL A 274 19.01 2.15 4.86
N LEU A 275 19.84 1.89 5.86
CA LEU A 275 20.06 2.78 7.00
C LEU A 275 21.14 3.79 6.61
N PRO A 276 20.79 5.07 6.37
CA PRO A 276 21.76 6.06 5.95
C PRO A 276 22.85 6.25 7.01
N LEU A 277 24.09 6.49 6.60
CA LEU A 277 25.14 6.91 7.53
C LEU A 277 24.85 8.30 8.09
N THR A 278 24.31 9.17 7.24
CA THR A 278 23.84 10.52 7.56
C THR A 278 22.59 10.82 6.74
N ALA A 279 21.74 11.72 7.20
CA ALA A 279 20.52 12.12 6.51
C ALA A 279 20.83 12.71 5.12
N PRO A 280 20.08 12.32 4.07
CA PRO A 280 20.17 12.99 2.79
C PRO A 280 19.55 14.39 2.84
N ALA A 281 19.87 15.21 1.83
CA ALA A 281 19.20 16.48 1.58
C ALA A 281 18.22 16.34 0.41
N VAL A 282 17.16 17.15 0.39
CA VAL A 282 16.29 17.29 -0.80
C VAL A 282 17.02 18.13 -1.85
N ILE A 283 17.20 17.58 -3.05
CA ILE A 283 17.77 18.29 -4.21
C ILE A 283 16.68 19.06 -4.95
N SER A 284 15.53 18.43 -5.17
CA SER A 284 14.42 19.04 -5.90
C SER A 284 13.09 18.39 -5.53
N ASN A 285 12.01 19.14 -5.68
CA ASN A 285 10.64 18.64 -5.60
C ASN A 285 9.98 18.72 -6.98
N PRO A 286 8.97 17.87 -7.26
CA PRO A 286 8.12 18.07 -8.42
C PRO A 286 7.26 19.34 -8.23
N SER A 287 6.60 19.79 -9.31
CA SER A 287 5.55 20.81 -9.18
C SER A 287 4.38 20.22 -8.40
N PHE A 288 3.87 20.98 -7.43
CA PHE A 288 2.67 20.62 -6.65
C PHE A 288 1.39 21.20 -7.26
N ASP A 289 1.48 21.78 -8.46
CA ASP A 289 0.32 22.33 -9.16
C ASP A 289 -0.51 21.19 -9.76
N ILE A 290 -1.72 21.02 -9.22
CA ILE A 290 -2.69 20.05 -9.70
C ILE A 290 -3.77 20.81 -10.48
N ALA A 291 -3.87 20.50 -11.76
CA ALA A 291 -4.91 21.07 -12.61
C ALA A 291 -6.29 20.56 -12.15
N PRO A 292 -7.29 21.44 -12.02
CA PRO A 292 -8.69 21.02 -11.90
C PRO A 292 -9.11 20.15 -13.08
N THR A 293 -10.15 19.35 -12.87
CA THR A 293 -10.67 18.47 -13.92
C THR A 293 -11.12 19.26 -15.16
N THR A 294 -10.90 18.70 -16.35
CA THR A 294 -11.46 19.27 -17.58
C THR A 294 -12.92 18.88 -17.80
N LEU A 295 -13.39 17.85 -17.09
CA LEU A 295 -14.74 17.33 -17.18
C LEU A 295 -15.71 18.24 -16.42
N ARG A 296 -16.72 18.76 -17.13
CA ARG A 296 -17.70 19.69 -16.56
C ARG A 296 -19.11 19.22 -16.82
N SER A 297 -19.97 19.43 -15.83
CA SER A 297 -21.41 19.35 -16.03
C SER A 297 -21.85 20.42 -17.03
N SER A 298 -22.69 20.04 -17.99
CA SER A 298 -23.28 20.95 -18.97
C SER A 298 -24.80 20.96 -18.83
N PRO A 299 -25.46 22.12 -18.71
CA PRO A 299 -26.93 22.19 -18.73
C PRO A 299 -27.50 21.91 -20.14
N HIS A 300 -26.66 21.95 -21.18
CA HIS A 300 -27.07 21.74 -22.58
C HIS A 300 -26.93 20.28 -23.03
N ASP A 301 -26.01 19.52 -22.45
CA ASP A 301 -25.89 18.08 -22.72
C ASP A 301 -26.74 17.30 -21.71
N ARG A 302 -27.98 17.01 -22.11
CA ARG A 302 -28.94 16.30 -21.25
C ARG A 302 -28.70 14.80 -21.15
N CYS A 303 -27.78 14.26 -21.94
CA CYS A 303 -27.42 12.84 -21.92
C CYS A 303 -26.14 12.58 -21.13
N ALA A 304 -25.32 13.61 -20.89
CA ALA A 304 -24.13 13.50 -20.08
C ALA A 304 -24.42 13.78 -18.60
N ILE A 305 -23.84 12.95 -17.73
CA ILE A 305 -23.83 13.13 -16.28
C ILE A 305 -22.37 13.09 -15.84
N THR A 306 -21.95 14.09 -15.07
CA THR A 306 -20.66 14.01 -14.38
C THR A 306 -20.80 13.32 -13.03
N VAL A 307 -19.90 12.39 -12.74
CA VAL A 307 -19.88 11.57 -11.53
C VAL A 307 -18.55 11.81 -10.83
N GLY A 308 -18.56 12.08 -9.53
CA GLY A 308 -17.35 12.11 -8.72
C GLY A 308 -17.32 10.97 -7.72
N ASP A 309 -16.14 10.50 -7.35
CA ASP A 309 -15.90 9.52 -6.29
C ASP A 309 -14.81 10.04 -5.36
N TYR A 310 -15.04 10.03 -4.05
CA TYR A 310 -14.11 10.59 -3.08
C TYR A 310 -14.33 10.02 -1.66
N ASN A 311 -13.39 9.21 -1.19
CA ASN A 311 -13.23 8.92 0.22
C ASN A 311 -12.66 10.17 0.92
N VAL A 312 -13.34 10.68 1.95
CA VAL A 312 -13.00 11.96 2.58
C VAL A 312 -12.32 11.83 3.95
N GLU A 313 -11.82 10.64 4.30
CA GLU A 313 -11.03 10.36 5.51
C GLU A 313 -11.68 10.82 6.83
N ASN A 314 -12.55 9.98 7.39
CA ASN A 314 -13.16 10.15 8.72
C ASN A 314 -13.82 11.52 8.95
N MET A 315 -14.66 11.96 8.02
CA MET A 315 -15.29 13.28 8.07
C MET A 315 -16.36 13.36 9.16
N ALA A 316 -16.07 14.12 10.21
CA ALA A 316 -16.96 14.44 11.33
C ALA A 316 -17.52 15.87 11.21
N PRO A 317 -18.65 16.23 11.88
CA PRO A 317 -19.31 17.53 11.68
C PRO A 317 -18.48 18.73 12.14
N THR A 318 -17.51 18.50 13.03
CA THR A 318 -16.57 19.50 13.57
C THR A 318 -15.13 19.29 13.06
N GLY A 319 -14.94 18.38 12.09
CA GLY A 319 -13.64 18.11 11.48
C GLY A 319 -13.09 19.33 10.74
N THR A 320 -11.78 19.52 10.81
CA THR A 320 -11.12 20.70 10.22
C THR A 320 -11.08 20.69 8.69
N HIS A 321 -11.22 19.52 8.06
CA HIS A 321 -11.05 19.35 6.61
C HIS A 321 -12.34 19.50 5.78
N ILE A 322 -13.52 19.76 6.40
CA ILE A 322 -14.78 19.95 5.65
C ILE A 322 -14.65 21.07 4.60
N GLY A 323 -14.04 22.20 4.99
CA GLY A 323 -13.86 23.35 4.10
C GLY A 323 -12.95 23.03 2.90
N ASP A 324 -11.91 22.22 3.13
CA ASP A 324 -10.95 21.83 2.09
C ASP A 324 -11.57 20.82 1.12
N VAL A 325 -12.30 19.81 1.63
CA VAL A 325 -13.06 18.89 0.77
C VAL A 325 -14.13 19.63 -0.04
N ALA A 326 -14.83 20.58 0.59
CA ALA A 326 -15.78 21.43 -0.12
C ALA A 326 -15.10 22.25 -1.23
N ASN A 327 -13.89 22.76 -0.99
CA ASN A 327 -13.07 23.44 -2.00
C ASN A 327 -12.64 22.47 -3.13
N HIS A 328 -12.25 21.24 -2.81
CA HIS A 328 -11.95 20.22 -3.80
C HIS A 328 -13.17 19.97 -4.70
N ILE A 329 -14.33 19.66 -4.12
CA ILE A 329 -15.56 19.38 -4.89
C ILE A 329 -15.96 20.58 -5.75
N SER A 330 -15.88 21.80 -5.22
CA SER A 330 -16.34 23.00 -5.93
C SER A 330 -15.39 23.46 -7.04
N ASN A 331 -14.11 23.62 -6.72
CA ASN A 331 -13.15 24.32 -7.55
C ASN A 331 -12.21 23.38 -8.32
N VAL A 332 -11.98 22.17 -7.80
CA VAL A 332 -11.05 21.21 -8.39
C VAL A 332 -11.80 20.17 -9.21
N LEU A 333 -12.86 19.57 -8.66
CA LEU A 333 -13.73 18.60 -9.35
C LEU A 333 -14.83 19.27 -10.17
N HIS A 334 -14.91 20.61 -10.10
CA HIS A 334 -15.89 21.42 -10.81
C HIS A 334 -17.34 20.97 -10.62
N THR A 335 -17.67 20.57 -9.39
CA THR A 335 -19.01 20.19 -8.94
C THR A 335 -19.64 19.09 -9.82
N PRO A 336 -19.27 17.80 -9.69
CA PRO A 336 -19.93 16.72 -10.43
C PRO A 336 -21.45 16.64 -10.16
N ASP A 337 -22.25 16.20 -11.13
CA ASP A 337 -23.72 16.14 -10.98
C ASP A 337 -24.16 15.20 -9.84
N ILE A 338 -23.38 14.16 -9.58
CA ILE A 338 -23.51 13.26 -8.42
C ILE A 338 -22.11 12.91 -7.89
N MET A 339 -21.97 12.88 -6.56
CA MET A 339 -20.77 12.46 -5.84
C MET A 339 -21.07 11.18 -5.06
N PHE A 340 -20.20 10.18 -5.21
CA PHE A 340 -20.07 9.03 -4.35
C PHE A 340 -19.07 9.43 -3.25
N ILE A 341 -19.54 9.53 -2.00
CA ILE A 341 -18.69 9.93 -0.87
C ILE A 341 -18.66 8.81 0.15
N GLN A 342 -17.46 8.46 0.61
CA GLN A 342 -17.21 7.47 1.66
C GLN A 342 -16.64 8.17 2.90
N GLU A 343 -16.59 7.47 4.04
CA GLU A 343 -16.00 8.00 5.28
C GLU A 343 -16.70 9.18 5.92
N ILE A 344 -18.02 9.27 5.73
CA ILE A 344 -18.86 10.18 6.51
C ILE A 344 -19.07 9.60 7.90
N GLN A 345 -18.75 10.37 8.94
CA GLN A 345 -19.04 10.09 10.35
C GLN A 345 -20.40 10.65 10.79
N ASP A 346 -20.93 10.12 11.89
CA ASP A 346 -22.18 10.58 12.48
C ASP A 346 -21.98 11.95 13.13
N ASN A 347 -23.04 12.47 13.76
CA ASN A 347 -23.03 13.79 14.35
C ASN A 347 -22.16 13.92 15.62
N SER A 348 -21.67 12.81 16.20
CA SER A 348 -20.77 12.81 17.35
C SER A 348 -19.32 12.51 16.96
N GLY A 349 -19.06 12.21 15.69
CA GLY A 349 -17.73 11.91 15.17
C GLY A 349 -17.20 10.63 15.83
N PRO A 350 -15.94 10.55 16.28
CA PRO A 350 -15.40 9.33 16.89
C PRO A 350 -15.93 9.06 18.32
N THR A 351 -16.90 9.84 18.81
CA THR A 351 -17.44 9.66 20.17
C THR A 351 -18.54 8.62 20.16
N ASP A 352 -18.28 7.50 20.85
CA ASP A 352 -19.21 6.38 21.01
C ASP A 352 -20.33 6.72 22.04
N ASP A 353 -21.42 7.33 21.56
CA ASP A 353 -22.57 7.77 22.38
C ASP A 353 -23.94 7.24 21.88
N GLY A 354 -23.94 6.35 20.90
CA GLY A 354 -25.13 5.78 20.27
C GLY A 354 -25.75 6.63 19.15
N THR A 355 -25.14 7.76 18.80
CA THR A 355 -25.58 8.58 17.66
C THR A 355 -25.22 7.90 16.34
N VAL A 356 -26.21 7.69 15.47
CA VAL A 356 -25.98 7.10 14.12
C VAL A 356 -26.22 8.06 12.96
N SER A 357 -26.93 9.16 13.23
CA SER A 357 -27.28 10.15 12.19
C SER A 357 -26.07 10.95 11.77
N ALA A 358 -25.88 11.12 10.45
CA ALA A 358 -24.83 11.96 9.86
C ALA A 358 -25.39 13.25 9.22
N ASN A 359 -26.61 13.65 9.56
CA ASN A 359 -27.27 14.77 8.91
C ASN A 359 -26.56 16.12 9.15
N VAL A 360 -25.93 16.34 10.31
CA VAL A 360 -25.17 17.57 10.60
C VAL A 360 -23.87 17.55 9.80
N THR A 361 -23.15 16.43 9.77
CA THR A 361 -21.93 16.26 8.96
C THR A 361 -22.18 16.60 7.50
N LEU A 362 -23.18 15.98 6.90
CA LEU A 362 -23.52 16.19 5.49
C LEU A 362 -24.09 17.59 5.22
N SER A 363 -24.88 18.15 6.15
CA SER A 363 -25.39 19.52 6.02
C SER A 363 -24.26 20.55 6.04
N ASN A 364 -23.27 20.36 6.91
CA ASN A 364 -22.09 21.21 6.98
C ASN A 364 -21.28 21.14 5.68
N LEU A 365 -21.09 19.93 5.12
CA LEU A 365 -20.39 19.74 3.85
C LEU A 365 -21.12 20.43 2.68
N VAL A 366 -22.42 20.21 2.50
CA VAL A 366 -23.15 20.87 1.38
C VAL A 366 -23.24 22.37 1.54
N ALA A 367 -23.32 22.88 2.77
CA ALA A 367 -23.27 24.30 3.05
C ALA A 367 -21.89 24.89 2.68
N ALA A 368 -20.80 24.22 3.05
CA ALA A 368 -19.45 24.63 2.70
C ALA A 368 -19.18 24.55 1.18
N ILE A 369 -19.76 23.58 0.47
CA ILE A 369 -19.69 23.56 -1.00
C ILE A 369 -20.39 24.80 -1.56
N LEU A 370 -21.59 25.11 -1.08
CA LEU A 370 -22.37 26.27 -1.54
C LEU A 370 -21.69 27.62 -1.22
N THR A 371 -20.79 27.71 -0.24
CA THR A 371 -20.01 28.96 -0.05
C THR A 371 -18.98 29.18 -1.14
N ASN A 372 -18.56 28.12 -1.84
CA ASN A 372 -17.51 28.16 -2.86
C ASN A 372 -18.07 28.17 -4.30
N THR A 373 -19.37 27.93 -4.48
CA THR A 373 -20.02 27.83 -5.80
C THR A 373 -21.47 28.32 -5.75
N THR A 374 -22.16 28.35 -6.88
CA THR A 374 -23.61 28.61 -6.97
C THR A 374 -24.44 27.32 -7.03
N VAL A 375 -23.77 26.16 -7.06
CA VAL A 375 -24.41 24.85 -7.14
C VAL A 375 -24.83 24.38 -5.75
N ALA A 376 -26.13 24.14 -5.58
CA ALA A 376 -26.69 23.57 -4.36
C ALA A 376 -26.76 22.05 -4.47
N TYR A 377 -26.07 21.36 -3.56
CA TYR A 377 -26.20 19.90 -3.41
C TYR A 377 -27.30 19.54 -2.41
N SER A 378 -27.99 18.45 -2.69
CA SER A 378 -28.72 17.66 -1.70
C SER A 378 -27.96 16.37 -1.43
N PHE A 379 -28.29 15.68 -0.34
CA PHE A 379 -27.64 14.42 0.02
C PHE A 379 -28.65 13.34 0.38
N VAL A 380 -28.25 12.08 0.18
CA VAL A 380 -29.01 10.89 0.61
C VAL A 380 -28.06 9.87 1.24
N GLN A 381 -28.52 9.22 2.29
CA GLN A 381 -27.77 8.23 3.07
C GLN A 381 -28.74 7.34 3.87
N ILE A 382 -28.24 6.27 4.50
CA ILE A 382 -29.01 5.42 5.41
C ILE A 382 -28.20 5.24 6.69
N ASP A 383 -28.77 5.70 7.82
CA ASP A 383 -28.17 5.52 9.15
C ASP A 383 -27.89 4.02 9.39
N PRO A 384 -26.67 3.65 9.84
CA PRO A 384 -26.34 2.27 10.18
C PRO A 384 -26.99 1.85 11.50
N VAL A 385 -26.84 0.56 11.84
CA VAL A 385 -26.95 0.13 13.25
C VAL A 385 -25.68 0.56 13.97
N ASP A 386 -25.85 1.10 15.17
CA ASP A 386 -24.76 1.59 16.00
C ASP A 386 -23.67 0.51 16.20
N GLY A 387 -22.43 0.85 15.84
CA GLY A 387 -21.24 -0.01 15.96
C GLY A 387 -21.09 -1.12 14.91
N GLU A 388 -22.05 -1.34 14.01
CA GLU A 388 -22.09 -2.57 13.19
C GLU A 388 -21.49 -2.43 11.78
N ASP A 389 -21.18 -1.22 11.32
CA ASP A 389 -20.65 -0.97 9.96
C ASP A 389 -19.11 -0.83 9.96
N GLY A 390 -18.42 -1.04 11.09
CA GLY A 390 -16.97 -0.95 11.22
C GLY A 390 -16.41 0.45 10.89
N GLY A 391 -15.10 0.52 10.64
CA GLY A 391 -14.40 1.78 10.37
C GLY A 391 -13.81 2.36 11.65
N GLN A 392 -13.67 3.69 11.76
CA GLN A 392 -13.25 4.29 13.02
C GLN A 392 -14.26 3.95 14.13
N PRO A 393 -13.82 3.32 15.24
CA PRO A 393 -14.69 3.00 16.37
C PRO A 393 -15.47 4.24 16.86
N GLY A 394 -16.75 4.05 17.16
CA GLY A 394 -17.67 5.10 17.60
C GLY A 394 -18.22 6.00 16.50
N GLY A 395 -17.61 6.05 15.32
CA GLY A 395 -18.00 7.01 14.26
C GLY A 395 -19.07 6.56 13.29
N ASN A 396 -19.54 5.31 13.40
CA ASN A 396 -20.61 4.72 12.58
C ASN A 396 -20.46 4.92 11.06
N ILE A 397 -19.23 4.90 10.53
CA ILE A 397 -18.89 5.35 9.17
C ILE A 397 -19.85 4.80 8.10
N ARG A 398 -20.24 5.65 7.14
CA ARG A 398 -21.11 5.27 6.02
C ARG A 398 -20.74 5.91 4.69
N GLN A 399 -21.31 5.37 3.62
CA GLN A 399 -21.38 6.01 2.32
C GLN A 399 -22.56 6.99 2.25
N ALA A 400 -22.41 8.03 1.45
CA ALA A 400 -23.47 8.96 1.09
C ALA A 400 -23.39 9.33 -0.39
N TYR A 401 -24.49 9.82 -0.94
CA TYR A 401 -24.45 10.56 -2.19
C TYR A 401 -24.68 12.03 -1.92
N LEU A 402 -23.90 12.89 -2.59
CA LEU A 402 -24.29 14.28 -2.84
C LEU A 402 -24.77 14.37 -4.28
N TYR A 403 -25.89 15.03 -4.55
CA TYR A 403 -26.40 15.18 -5.92
C TYR A 403 -26.98 16.55 -6.15
N ARG A 404 -26.95 16.98 -7.41
CA ARG A 404 -27.55 18.23 -7.89
C ARG A 404 -29.03 18.01 -8.23
N PRO A 405 -29.99 18.55 -7.45
CA PRO A 405 -31.42 18.26 -7.65
C PRO A 405 -31.99 18.73 -9.00
N GLU A 406 -31.36 19.71 -9.64
CA GLU A 406 -31.71 20.20 -10.97
C GLU A 406 -31.30 19.26 -12.12
N LYS A 407 -30.43 18.28 -11.83
CA LYS A 407 -29.91 17.30 -12.79
C LYS A 407 -30.48 15.91 -12.59
N LEU A 408 -30.61 15.52 -11.33
CA LEU A 408 -30.97 14.17 -10.91
C LEU A 408 -31.97 14.27 -9.75
N SER A 409 -32.97 13.39 -9.76
CA SER A 409 -33.85 13.16 -8.62
C SER A 409 -33.91 11.68 -8.30
N LEU A 410 -34.02 11.34 -7.01
CA LEU A 410 -34.36 9.97 -6.65
C LEU A 410 -35.70 9.62 -7.30
N VAL A 411 -35.76 8.48 -7.97
CA VAL A 411 -37.03 7.99 -8.49
C VAL A 411 -37.98 7.75 -7.31
N SER A 412 -39.16 8.33 -7.42
CA SER A 412 -40.27 8.12 -6.51
C SER A 412 -41.44 7.45 -7.23
N ALA A 413 -42.16 6.58 -6.53
CA ALA A 413 -43.37 5.93 -7.00
C ALA A 413 -44.28 5.65 -5.78
N PRO A 414 -45.60 5.53 -5.94
CA PRO A 414 -46.48 5.14 -4.84
C PRO A 414 -46.01 3.83 -4.20
N GLY A 415 -45.75 3.88 -2.88
CA GLY A 415 -45.26 2.73 -2.11
C GLY A 415 -43.73 2.53 -2.12
N LEU A 416 -42.97 3.30 -2.91
CA LEU A 416 -41.51 3.30 -2.84
C LEU A 416 -41.06 4.16 -1.65
N VAL A 417 -40.34 3.55 -0.71
CA VAL A 417 -39.87 4.19 0.52
C VAL A 417 -38.35 4.05 0.66
N VAL A 418 -37.76 4.86 1.53
CA VAL A 418 -36.35 4.73 1.92
C VAL A 418 -36.17 3.47 2.77
N GLY A 419 -35.12 2.70 2.52
CA GLY A 419 -34.80 1.50 3.32
C GLY A 419 -34.16 1.88 4.66
N GLY A 420 -34.44 1.12 5.71
CA GLY A 420 -33.72 1.17 6.98
C GLY A 420 -32.39 0.37 6.95
N PRO A 421 -31.60 0.40 8.04
CA PRO A 421 -30.27 -0.21 8.11
C PRO A 421 -30.26 -1.72 7.81
N LEU A 422 -31.34 -2.42 8.16
CA LEU A 422 -31.48 -3.87 7.99
C LEU A 422 -32.44 -4.25 6.85
N ASN A 423 -32.93 -3.29 6.06
CA ASN A 423 -33.84 -3.56 4.96
C ASN A 423 -33.06 -3.80 3.65
N ALA A 424 -33.02 -5.05 3.20
CA ALA A 424 -32.47 -5.41 1.90
C ALA A 424 -33.30 -4.83 0.76
N THR A 425 -32.69 -3.98 -0.07
CA THR A 425 -33.30 -3.56 -1.33
C THR A 425 -33.20 -4.68 -2.37
N LYS A 426 -34.27 -4.86 -3.13
CA LYS A 426 -34.37 -5.87 -4.20
C LYS A 426 -34.68 -5.17 -5.51
N VAL A 427 -34.20 -5.76 -6.60
CA VAL A 427 -34.63 -5.37 -7.94
C VAL A 427 -35.96 -6.04 -8.23
N VAL A 428 -36.99 -5.24 -8.47
CA VAL A 428 -38.36 -5.65 -8.78
C VAL A 428 -38.81 -4.98 -10.08
N GLY A 429 -40.03 -5.26 -10.53
CA GLY A 429 -40.62 -4.62 -11.71
C GLY A 429 -40.83 -5.59 -12.86
N SER A 430 -40.70 -5.08 -14.08
CA SER A 430 -40.92 -5.82 -15.33
C SER A 430 -39.70 -5.68 -16.24
N ALA A 431 -39.64 -6.52 -17.28
CA ALA A 431 -38.57 -6.46 -18.28
C ALA A 431 -38.43 -5.03 -18.84
N ARG A 432 -37.18 -4.56 -18.93
CA ARG A 432 -36.79 -3.20 -19.35
C ARG A 432 -37.21 -2.05 -18.43
N THR A 433 -37.83 -2.36 -17.29
CA THR A 433 -38.22 -1.36 -16.29
C THR A 433 -37.92 -1.86 -14.87
N PRO A 434 -36.66 -2.19 -14.54
CA PRO A 434 -36.27 -2.52 -13.18
C PRO A 434 -36.53 -1.34 -12.24
N VAL A 435 -36.93 -1.65 -11.02
CA VAL A 435 -37.22 -0.70 -9.95
C VAL A 435 -36.59 -1.24 -8.67
N LEU A 436 -36.06 -0.38 -7.81
CA LEU A 436 -35.64 -0.80 -6.47
C LEU A 436 -36.84 -0.88 -5.54
N SER A 437 -36.90 -1.89 -4.66
CA SER A 437 -37.95 -2.02 -3.64
C SER A 437 -37.82 -0.98 -2.53
N PHE A 438 -36.61 -0.50 -2.28
CA PHE A 438 -36.28 0.65 -1.42
C PHE A 438 -35.36 1.60 -2.18
N ASN A 439 -35.62 2.91 -2.12
CA ASN A 439 -34.81 3.91 -2.83
C ASN A 439 -34.57 5.19 -1.98
N PRO A 440 -33.33 5.43 -1.52
CA PRO A 440 -32.19 4.51 -1.58
C PRO A 440 -32.42 3.27 -0.70
N GLY A 441 -31.56 2.26 -0.86
CA GLY A 441 -31.61 1.04 -0.05
C GLY A 441 -30.24 0.37 0.08
N ARG A 442 -30.10 -0.55 1.04
CA ARG A 442 -28.87 -1.32 1.28
C ARG A 442 -28.89 -2.66 0.56
N ILE A 443 -27.74 -3.09 0.02
CA ILE A 443 -27.60 -4.40 -0.63
C ILE A 443 -27.36 -5.47 0.45
N ASP A 444 -28.35 -6.35 0.63
CA ASP A 444 -28.29 -7.52 1.51
C ASP A 444 -27.63 -7.25 2.89
N PRO A 445 -28.12 -6.27 3.68
CA PRO A 445 -27.43 -5.74 4.85
C PRO A 445 -27.24 -6.74 6.01
N THR A 446 -27.91 -7.90 5.97
CA THR A 446 -27.78 -8.98 6.97
C THR A 446 -26.81 -10.07 6.54
N ASN A 447 -26.19 -9.95 5.36
CA ASN A 447 -25.22 -10.92 4.86
C ASN A 447 -23.93 -10.89 5.71
N PRO A 448 -23.37 -12.05 6.10
CA PRO A 448 -22.08 -12.12 6.80
C PRO A 448 -20.91 -11.46 6.06
N ALA A 449 -21.01 -11.22 4.75
CA ALA A 449 -20.05 -10.42 4.00
C ALA A 449 -19.83 -9.02 4.62
N TRP A 450 -20.83 -8.48 5.34
CA TRP A 450 -20.81 -7.13 5.91
C TRP A 450 -20.52 -7.09 7.41
N THR A 451 -20.07 -8.19 8.03
CA THR A 451 -19.62 -8.18 9.42
C THR A 451 -18.51 -7.14 9.60
N ASP A 452 -18.68 -6.22 10.56
CA ASP A 452 -17.75 -5.11 10.84
C ASP A 452 -17.35 -4.31 9.59
N SER A 453 -18.28 -4.16 8.64
CA SER A 453 -18.03 -3.47 7.37
C SER A 453 -19.28 -2.74 6.86
N ARG A 454 -19.07 -1.72 6.01
CA ARG A 454 -20.11 -0.82 5.53
C ARG A 454 -21.00 -1.55 4.53
N LYS A 455 -22.32 -1.38 4.65
CA LYS A 455 -23.28 -1.98 3.71
C LYS A 455 -23.48 -1.03 2.52
N PRO A 456 -23.32 -1.48 1.26
CA PRO A 456 -23.40 -0.63 0.08
C PRO A 456 -24.72 0.16 -0.03
N LEU A 457 -24.62 1.43 -0.45
CA LEU A 457 -25.77 2.31 -0.68
C LEU A 457 -26.18 2.29 -2.16
N ALA A 458 -27.29 1.61 -2.47
CA ALA A 458 -27.87 1.58 -3.80
C ALA A 458 -28.95 2.65 -3.97
N ALA A 459 -28.93 3.34 -5.10
CA ALA A 459 -29.93 4.34 -5.45
C ALA A 459 -30.32 4.25 -6.93
N MET A 460 -31.57 4.62 -7.22
CA MET A 460 -32.13 4.70 -8.56
C MET A 460 -32.57 6.13 -8.83
N TRP A 461 -32.00 6.74 -9.85
CA TRP A 461 -32.20 8.14 -10.17
C TRP A 461 -32.91 8.32 -11.50
N ARG A 462 -33.63 9.44 -11.61
CA ARG A 462 -34.17 9.97 -12.84
C ARG A 462 -33.36 11.20 -13.23
N THR A 463 -32.78 11.18 -14.41
CA THR A 463 -32.14 12.38 -15.00
C THR A 463 -33.19 13.40 -15.44
N ALA A 464 -32.80 14.66 -15.60
CA ALA A 464 -33.65 15.72 -16.14
C ALA A 464 -34.18 15.43 -17.56
N SER A 465 -33.55 14.52 -18.31
CA SER A 465 -33.98 14.01 -19.62
C SER A 465 -34.91 12.80 -19.55
N GLY A 466 -35.15 12.23 -18.37
CA GLY A 466 -36.07 11.12 -18.16
C GLY A 466 -35.41 9.72 -18.15
N HIS A 467 -34.11 9.63 -18.39
CA HIS A 467 -33.36 8.35 -18.32
C HIS A 467 -33.14 7.92 -16.88
N THR A 468 -33.20 6.60 -16.65
CA THR A 468 -32.89 5.97 -15.37
C THR A 468 -31.40 5.67 -15.27
N ILE A 469 -30.82 5.88 -14.09
CA ILE A 469 -29.47 5.41 -13.72
C ILE A 469 -29.52 4.74 -12.35
N PHE A 470 -28.86 3.59 -12.23
CA PHE A 470 -28.63 2.90 -10.97
C PHE A 470 -27.21 3.18 -10.50
N THR A 471 -27.07 3.55 -9.23
CA THR A 471 -25.76 3.78 -8.61
C THR A 471 -25.60 2.92 -7.38
N ILE A 472 -24.39 2.40 -7.14
CA ILE A 472 -24.05 1.62 -5.95
C ILE A 472 -22.74 2.18 -5.38
N ASN A 473 -22.80 2.74 -4.17
CA ASN A 473 -21.65 3.33 -3.49
C ASN A 473 -21.04 2.31 -2.52
N LEU A 474 -19.77 1.99 -2.74
CA LEU A 474 -19.00 0.99 -2.00
C LEU A 474 -18.04 1.63 -0.99
N HIS A 475 -17.80 0.91 0.10
CA HIS A 475 -16.65 1.10 0.98
C HIS A 475 -16.40 -0.28 1.62
N LEU A 476 -15.55 -1.08 1.00
CA LEU A 476 -15.31 -2.46 1.43
C LEU A 476 -14.42 -2.52 2.67
N VAL A 477 -14.32 -3.71 3.29
CA VAL A 477 -13.46 -3.90 4.47
C VAL A 477 -11.99 -3.69 4.12
N SER A 478 -11.28 -2.92 4.95
CA SER A 478 -9.89 -2.56 4.70
C SER A 478 -8.94 -3.75 4.73
N LYS A 479 -7.73 -3.55 4.21
CA LYS A 479 -6.67 -4.56 4.20
C LYS A 479 -5.95 -4.70 5.57
N GLY A 480 -6.51 -4.12 6.63
CA GLY A 480 -5.93 -4.10 7.97
C GLY A 480 -5.64 -5.51 8.51
N GLY A 481 -4.47 -5.67 9.14
CA GLY A 481 -4.00 -6.96 9.66
C GLY A 481 -3.34 -7.89 8.62
N SER A 482 -3.19 -7.44 7.37
CA SER A 482 -2.37 -8.12 6.36
C SER A 482 -0.89 -8.16 6.78
N SER A 483 -0.16 -9.17 6.30
CA SER A 483 1.31 -9.18 6.42
C SER A 483 1.92 -8.19 5.42
N THR A 484 3.17 -7.79 5.64
CA THR A 484 3.92 -6.97 4.68
C THR A 484 4.14 -7.71 3.36
N GLY A 485 4.32 -6.96 2.26
CA GLY A 485 4.63 -7.53 0.93
C GLY A 485 5.95 -8.30 0.89
N GLU A 486 6.88 -7.98 1.79
CA GLU A 486 8.20 -8.59 1.96
C GLU A 486 8.26 -9.58 3.15
N GLY A 487 7.09 -10.01 3.65
CA GLY A 487 6.98 -10.95 4.76
C GLY A 487 7.29 -12.41 4.40
N ASP A 488 7.36 -13.24 5.44
CA ASP A 488 7.79 -14.64 5.38
C ASP A 488 6.78 -15.58 4.68
N ALA A 489 5.49 -15.38 4.93
CA ALA A 489 4.41 -16.16 4.32
C ALA A 489 4.24 -15.83 2.82
N ARG A 490 4.24 -16.83 1.94
CA ARG A 490 4.11 -16.66 0.47
C ARG A 490 2.94 -17.45 -0.12
N PRO A 491 2.10 -16.83 -0.97
CA PRO A 491 1.96 -15.38 -1.14
C PRO A 491 1.66 -14.66 0.20
N PRO A 492 2.00 -13.36 0.36
CA PRO A 492 1.67 -12.58 1.54
C PRO A 492 0.22 -12.70 1.97
N VAL A 493 -0.02 -12.63 3.27
CA VAL A 493 -1.34 -12.69 3.89
C VAL A 493 -2.10 -11.41 3.54
N ASN A 494 -3.09 -11.51 2.64
CA ASN A 494 -4.01 -10.42 2.28
C ASN A 494 -5.31 -10.56 3.09
N LEU A 495 -5.48 -9.85 4.20
CA LEU A 495 -6.65 -10.00 5.08
C LEU A 495 -7.64 -8.83 4.96
N PRO A 496 -8.94 -9.07 5.21
CA PRO A 496 -9.65 -10.33 5.03
C PRO A 496 -10.09 -10.53 3.54
N VAL A 497 -9.21 -11.05 2.67
CA VAL A 497 -9.50 -11.21 1.22
C VAL A 497 -10.75 -12.04 0.92
N ALA A 498 -11.03 -13.06 1.74
CA ALA A 498 -12.24 -13.88 1.58
C ALA A 498 -13.52 -13.07 1.84
N GLN A 499 -13.49 -12.15 2.82
CA GLN A 499 -14.61 -11.26 3.08
C GLN A 499 -14.80 -10.28 1.93
N ARG A 500 -13.73 -9.61 1.45
CA ARG A 500 -13.81 -8.73 0.27
C ARG A 500 -14.36 -9.47 -0.96
N THR A 501 -13.92 -10.71 -1.19
CA THR A 501 -14.46 -11.55 -2.28
C THR A 501 -15.97 -11.75 -2.14
N SER A 502 -16.45 -12.11 -0.94
CA SER A 502 -17.88 -12.30 -0.65
C SER A 502 -18.69 -10.99 -0.78
N GLN A 503 -18.11 -9.85 -0.41
CA GLN A 503 -18.71 -8.52 -0.59
C GLN A 503 -18.90 -8.20 -2.07
N VAL A 504 -17.87 -8.42 -2.89
CA VAL A 504 -17.95 -8.20 -4.34
C VAL A 504 -18.92 -9.18 -5.01
N GLU A 505 -18.97 -10.44 -4.60
CA GLU A 505 -19.98 -11.41 -5.08
C GLU A 505 -21.42 -10.99 -4.75
N THR A 506 -21.63 -10.44 -3.55
CA THR A 506 -22.95 -9.94 -3.11
C THR A 506 -23.38 -8.75 -3.96
N VAL A 507 -22.49 -7.79 -4.22
CA VAL A 507 -22.75 -6.65 -5.11
C VAL A 507 -22.97 -7.11 -6.55
N SER A 508 -22.16 -8.05 -7.04
CA SER A 508 -22.28 -8.60 -8.40
C SER A 508 -23.62 -9.29 -8.62
N THR A 509 -24.12 -10.02 -7.62
CA THR A 509 -25.46 -10.64 -7.68
C THR A 509 -26.56 -9.60 -7.81
N PHE A 510 -26.46 -8.49 -7.07
CA PHE A 510 -27.40 -7.38 -7.17
C PHE A 510 -27.34 -6.70 -8.55
N VAL A 511 -26.15 -6.40 -9.07
CA VAL A 511 -25.94 -5.85 -10.42
C VAL A 511 -26.50 -6.79 -11.49
N ALA A 512 -26.21 -8.08 -11.41
CA ALA A 512 -26.74 -9.09 -12.33
C ALA A 512 -28.27 -9.11 -12.34
N SER A 513 -28.92 -8.89 -11.19
CA SER A 513 -30.39 -8.82 -11.14
C SER A 513 -30.98 -7.60 -11.87
N ILE A 514 -30.26 -6.46 -11.88
CA ILE A 514 -30.62 -5.29 -12.70
C ILE A 514 -30.48 -5.65 -14.18
N LEU A 515 -29.30 -6.14 -14.58
CA LEU A 515 -28.99 -6.49 -15.98
C LEU A 515 -29.86 -7.63 -16.53
N HIS A 516 -30.34 -8.53 -15.66
CA HIS A 516 -31.27 -9.57 -16.05
C HIS A 516 -32.63 -9.00 -16.46
N MET A 517 -33.14 -7.98 -15.75
CA MET A 517 -34.39 -7.32 -16.11
C MET A 517 -34.21 -6.34 -17.28
N ASP A 518 -33.09 -5.62 -17.31
CA ASP A 518 -32.74 -4.70 -18.38
C ASP A 518 -31.25 -4.80 -18.73
N PRO A 519 -30.90 -5.52 -19.81
CA PRO A 519 -29.53 -5.61 -20.30
C PRO A 519 -28.95 -4.26 -20.74
N GLU A 520 -29.79 -3.24 -20.94
CA GLU A 520 -29.38 -1.89 -21.33
C GLU A 520 -29.42 -0.87 -20.17
N ALA A 521 -29.56 -1.36 -18.93
CA ALA A 521 -29.58 -0.50 -17.75
C ALA A 521 -28.27 0.30 -17.63
N ASN A 522 -28.40 1.60 -17.33
CA ASN A 522 -27.26 2.43 -16.94
C ASN A 522 -26.92 2.14 -15.48
N ILE A 523 -25.77 1.50 -15.23
CA ILE A 523 -25.30 1.15 -13.88
C ILE A 523 -23.91 1.74 -13.66
N VAL A 524 -23.71 2.38 -12.51
CA VAL A 524 -22.42 2.82 -11.99
C VAL A 524 -22.21 2.22 -10.60
N VAL A 525 -21.11 1.51 -10.40
CA VAL A 525 -20.66 1.06 -9.08
C VAL A 525 -19.36 1.80 -8.79
N ALA A 526 -19.28 2.57 -7.71
CA ALA A 526 -18.07 3.32 -7.40
C ALA A 526 -17.80 3.41 -5.89
N GLY A 527 -16.55 3.67 -5.54
CA GLY A 527 -16.10 3.88 -4.18
C GLY A 527 -14.84 3.08 -3.83
N ASP A 528 -14.44 3.22 -2.57
CA ASP A 528 -13.30 2.52 -1.99
C ASP A 528 -13.55 1.01 -1.92
N CYS A 529 -12.91 0.25 -2.81
CA CYS A 529 -12.98 -1.20 -2.82
C CYS A 529 -11.95 -1.86 -1.89
N ASN A 530 -11.00 -1.11 -1.33
CA ASN A 530 -9.91 -1.63 -0.49
C ASN A 530 -9.19 -2.84 -1.12
N GLU A 531 -9.15 -2.91 -2.45
CA GLU A 531 -8.51 -3.99 -3.19
C GLU A 531 -8.15 -3.56 -4.61
N TYR A 532 -7.07 -4.16 -5.13
CA TYR A 532 -6.57 -3.90 -6.46
C TYR A 532 -7.31 -4.76 -7.50
N LEU A 533 -7.58 -4.23 -8.70
CA LEU A 533 -8.07 -5.05 -9.83
C LEU A 533 -7.13 -6.21 -10.18
N GLN A 534 -5.86 -6.05 -9.81
CA GLN A 534 -4.79 -7.02 -9.92
C GLN A 534 -5.02 -8.26 -9.04
N THR A 535 -5.79 -8.14 -7.96
CA THR A 535 -6.30 -9.27 -7.16
C THR A 535 -7.53 -9.87 -7.85
N ARG A 536 -7.32 -10.50 -9.01
CA ARG A 536 -8.41 -10.93 -9.92
C ARG A 536 -9.44 -11.85 -9.26
N SER A 537 -9.04 -12.62 -8.24
CA SER A 537 -9.95 -13.49 -7.50
C SER A 537 -11.09 -12.72 -6.81
N VAL A 538 -10.82 -11.51 -6.29
CA VAL A 538 -11.83 -10.70 -5.58
C VAL A 538 -12.87 -10.15 -6.56
N PHE A 539 -12.45 -9.70 -7.74
CA PHE A 539 -13.30 -9.06 -8.74
C PHE A 539 -13.85 -10.03 -9.82
N ALA A 540 -13.62 -11.33 -9.67
CA ALA A 540 -13.98 -12.34 -10.67
C ALA A 540 -15.49 -12.41 -10.96
N SER A 541 -16.33 -12.05 -9.99
CA SER A 541 -17.79 -12.03 -10.13
C SER A 541 -18.34 -10.74 -10.76
N LEU A 542 -17.61 -9.61 -10.63
CA LEU A 542 -18.07 -8.29 -11.08
C LEU A 542 -17.58 -7.93 -12.48
N THR A 543 -16.32 -8.21 -12.78
CA THR A 543 -15.66 -7.85 -14.06
C THR A 543 -16.26 -8.49 -15.31
N PRO A 544 -16.99 -9.63 -15.25
CA PRO A 544 -17.77 -10.11 -16.39
C PRO A 544 -19.05 -9.30 -16.65
N LEU A 545 -19.53 -8.53 -15.66
CA LEU A 545 -20.79 -7.78 -15.73
C LEU A 545 -20.58 -6.30 -16.07
N LEU A 546 -19.51 -5.71 -15.52
CA LEU A 546 -19.18 -4.29 -15.64
C LEU A 546 -17.72 -4.11 -16.04
N THR A 547 -17.41 -2.97 -16.65
CA THR A 547 -16.04 -2.60 -17.05
C THR A 547 -15.56 -1.45 -16.18
N ASP A 548 -14.32 -1.51 -15.71
CA ASP A 548 -13.69 -0.41 -14.98
C ASP A 548 -13.55 0.83 -15.87
N ILE A 549 -13.84 2.01 -15.33
CA ILE A 549 -13.94 3.23 -16.13
C ILE A 549 -12.59 3.68 -16.66
N ASP A 550 -11.48 3.31 -16.03
CA ASP A 550 -10.15 3.68 -16.48
C ASP A 550 -9.80 2.97 -17.78
N GLU A 551 -10.29 1.74 -17.95
CA GLU A 551 -10.20 1.01 -19.22
C GLU A 551 -11.04 1.70 -20.31
N VAL A 552 -12.27 2.12 -19.96
CA VAL A 552 -13.18 2.80 -20.90
C VAL A 552 -12.63 4.16 -21.35
N ALA A 553 -12.08 4.93 -20.42
CA ALA A 553 -11.51 6.24 -20.65
C ALA A 553 -10.09 6.19 -21.24
N GLY A 554 -9.45 5.02 -21.26
CA GLY A 554 -8.09 4.84 -21.78
C GLY A 554 -7.02 5.48 -20.89
N ILE A 555 -7.23 5.56 -19.57
CA ILE A 555 -6.24 6.06 -18.63
C ILE A 555 -5.03 5.11 -18.66
N PRO A 556 -3.79 5.60 -18.85
CA PRO A 556 -2.59 4.76 -18.81
C PRO A 556 -2.51 3.99 -17.49
N PRO A 557 -2.17 2.68 -17.49
CA PRO A 557 -2.18 1.87 -16.26
C PRO A 557 -1.38 2.44 -15.09
N VAL A 558 -0.28 3.14 -15.36
CA VAL A 558 0.56 3.76 -14.32
C VAL A 558 -0.06 5.02 -13.71
N GLU A 559 -1.12 5.60 -14.29
CA GLU A 559 -1.78 6.82 -13.80
C GLU A 559 -3.12 6.52 -13.11
N ARG A 560 -3.46 5.25 -12.88
CA ARG A 560 -4.77 4.81 -12.32
C ARG A 560 -4.84 4.80 -10.79
N TYR A 561 -3.81 5.30 -10.11
CA TYR A 561 -3.74 5.20 -8.66
C TYR A 561 -4.59 6.28 -7.99
N THR A 562 -5.15 5.97 -6.83
CA THR A 562 -5.90 6.90 -5.98
C THR A 562 -5.35 6.95 -4.56
N TYR A 563 -4.38 6.10 -4.24
CA TYR A 563 -3.80 5.94 -2.91
C TYR A 563 -2.27 5.78 -3.03
N VAL A 564 -1.52 6.18 -2.00
CA VAL A 564 -0.09 5.91 -1.90
C VAL A 564 0.19 5.29 -0.54
N PHE A 565 0.75 4.09 -0.56
CA PHE A 565 1.02 3.32 0.64
C PHE A 565 2.17 2.35 0.43
N ASP A 566 2.99 2.22 1.47
CA ASP A 566 4.25 1.49 1.44
C ASP A 566 5.05 1.82 0.16
N ASN A 567 5.32 0.81 -0.66
CA ASN A 567 6.16 0.94 -1.84
C ASN A 567 5.36 1.14 -3.14
N ASN A 568 4.05 1.43 -3.06
CA ASN A 568 3.18 1.50 -4.22
C ASN A 568 2.31 2.76 -4.24
N CYS A 569 2.11 3.28 -5.45
CA CYS A 569 0.89 3.99 -5.80
C CYS A 569 -0.18 2.95 -6.17
N GLU A 570 -1.32 2.99 -5.51
CA GLU A 570 -2.33 1.94 -5.50
C GLU A 570 -3.67 2.46 -6.03
N GLN A 571 -4.39 1.60 -6.76
CA GLN A 571 -5.78 1.85 -7.13
C GLN A 571 -6.70 1.13 -6.15
N LEU A 572 -7.26 1.88 -5.20
CA LEU A 572 -8.22 1.36 -4.21
C LEU A 572 -9.64 1.84 -4.48
N ASP A 573 -9.79 3.03 -5.05
CA ASP A 573 -11.07 3.57 -5.49
C ASP A 573 -11.30 3.19 -6.95
N HIS A 574 -12.42 2.52 -7.22
CA HIS A 574 -12.76 2.03 -8.56
C HIS A 574 -14.12 2.57 -8.96
N MET A 575 -14.34 2.73 -10.27
CA MET A 575 -15.64 3.04 -10.82
C MET A 575 -15.94 2.09 -11.98
N PHE A 576 -16.89 1.19 -11.78
CA PHE A 576 -17.34 0.24 -12.79
C PHE A 576 -18.63 0.73 -13.47
N VAL A 577 -18.68 0.57 -14.79
CA VAL A 577 -19.83 0.99 -15.61
C VAL A 577 -20.42 -0.16 -16.42
N SER A 578 -21.74 -0.12 -16.60
CA SER A 578 -22.48 -1.10 -17.40
C SER A 578 -22.08 -1.11 -18.88
N PRO A 579 -22.29 -2.23 -19.62
CA PRO A 579 -22.00 -2.33 -21.05
C PRO A 579 -22.64 -1.22 -21.89
N SER A 580 -23.83 -0.74 -21.52
CA SER A 580 -24.49 0.36 -22.22
C SER A 580 -23.76 1.70 -22.12
N ILE A 581 -23.12 1.96 -20.98
CA ILE A 581 -22.27 3.15 -20.82
C ILE A 581 -20.98 2.98 -21.62
N VAL A 582 -20.37 1.77 -21.61
CA VAL A 582 -19.16 1.47 -22.40
C VAL A 582 -19.39 1.75 -23.89
N VAL A 583 -20.50 1.28 -24.46
CA VAL A 583 -20.83 1.48 -25.88
C VAL A 583 -21.02 2.97 -26.23
N ARG A 584 -21.43 3.80 -25.26
CA ARG A 584 -21.59 5.25 -25.44
C ARG A 584 -20.33 6.05 -25.06
N CYS A 585 -19.26 5.35 -24.71
CA CYS A 585 -18.02 5.87 -24.14
C CYS A 585 -18.20 6.59 -22.80
N ALA A 586 -17.10 6.69 -22.06
CA ALA A 586 -16.98 7.50 -20.86
C ALA A 586 -15.61 8.19 -20.85
N GLU A 587 -15.54 9.31 -20.16
CA GLU A 587 -14.29 10.03 -19.86
C GLU A 587 -14.05 9.95 -18.35
N ALA A 588 -12.79 9.84 -17.91
CA ALA A 588 -12.44 9.85 -16.49
C ALA A 588 -11.08 10.52 -16.27
N GLU A 589 -10.94 11.17 -15.12
CA GLU A 589 -9.72 11.82 -14.65
C GLU A 589 -9.57 11.58 -13.14
N HIS A 590 -8.43 11.00 -12.72
CA HIS A 590 -8.01 11.02 -11.32
C HIS A 590 -7.32 12.35 -11.03
N ILE A 591 -7.75 13.03 -9.97
CA ILE A 591 -7.17 14.30 -9.58
C ILE A 591 -6.26 14.07 -8.40
N HIS A 592 -4.95 13.95 -8.67
CA HIS A 592 -3.92 13.64 -7.68
C HIS A 592 -3.62 14.78 -6.69
N ILE A 593 -4.64 15.40 -6.10
CA ILE A 593 -4.52 16.57 -5.22
C ILE A 593 -3.99 16.23 -3.83
N ASN A 594 -4.24 15.00 -3.37
CA ASN A 594 -3.88 14.58 -2.03
C ASN A 594 -2.55 13.85 -2.01
N ASN A 595 -2.36 12.86 -2.87
CA ASN A 595 -1.12 12.08 -2.93
C ASN A 595 0.06 12.89 -3.47
N HIS A 596 -0.22 13.97 -4.21
CA HIS A 596 0.79 14.90 -4.72
C HIS A 596 0.88 16.20 -3.91
N ALA A 597 0.28 16.25 -2.72
CA ALA A 597 0.38 17.40 -1.84
C ALA A 597 1.84 17.67 -1.44
N ALA A 598 2.18 18.94 -1.21
CA ALA A 598 3.55 19.32 -0.84
C ALA A 598 4.02 18.76 0.51
N THR A 599 3.07 18.46 1.41
CA THR A 599 3.33 17.89 2.73
C THR A 599 2.12 17.06 3.18
N THR A 600 2.33 16.12 4.09
CA THR A 600 1.25 15.37 4.74
C THR A 600 0.21 16.27 5.42
N ALA A 601 0.60 17.45 5.93
CA ALA A 601 -0.34 18.38 6.56
C ALA A 601 -1.21 19.15 5.54
N ALA A 602 -0.81 19.18 4.27
CA ALA A 602 -1.60 19.75 3.17
C ALA A 602 -2.46 18.69 2.47
N ARG A 603 -2.27 17.41 2.80
CA ARG A 603 -3.09 16.30 2.32
C ARG A 603 -4.42 16.33 3.08
N VAL A 604 -5.52 16.45 2.34
CA VAL A 604 -6.88 16.65 2.90
C VAL A 604 -7.55 15.32 3.22
N SER A 605 -7.31 14.32 2.36
CA SER A 605 -7.64 12.91 2.56
C SER A 605 -6.45 12.08 2.08
N ASP A 606 -6.26 10.88 2.58
CA ASP A 606 -5.32 9.89 2.02
C ASP A 606 -5.71 9.32 0.65
N HIS A 607 -6.93 9.59 0.16
CA HIS A 607 -7.40 9.21 -1.17
C HIS A 607 -7.45 10.40 -2.14
N ASP A 608 -7.11 10.18 -3.40
CA ASP A 608 -7.36 11.14 -4.48
C ASP A 608 -8.77 10.98 -5.06
N PRO A 609 -9.51 12.08 -5.31
CA PRO A 609 -10.81 12.01 -5.95
C PRO A 609 -10.72 11.68 -7.44
N THR A 610 -11.75 11.00 -7.94
CA THR A 610 -11.93 10.71 -9.36
C THR A 610 -13.16 11.45 -9.90
N VAL A 611 -13.06 12.02 -11.11
CA VAL A 611 -14.22 12.56 -11.84
C VAL A 611 -14.38 11.82 -13.15
N ALA A 612 -15.61 11.42 -13.43
CA ALA A 612 -16.01 10.80 -14.68
C ALA A 612 -17.14 11.56 -15.35
N LYS A 613 -17.26 11.37 -16.66
CA LYS A 613 -18.40 11.84 -17.46
C LYS A 613 -18.93 10.67 -18.26
N ILE A 614 -20.16 10.28 -17.97
CA ILE A 614 -20.84 9.15 -18.60
C ILE A 614 -22.02 9.62 -19.44
N ARG A 615 -22.44 8.78 -20.39
CA ARG A 615 -23.60 9.02 -21.24
C ARG A 615 -24.73 8.03 -20.94
N VAL A 616 -25.90 8.55 -20.56
CA VAL A 616 -27.10 7.76 -20.24
C VAL A 616 -28.09 7.64 -21.42
N CYS A 617 -27.80 8.40 -22.47
CA CYS A 617 -28.31 8.34 -23.85
C CYS A 617 -27.20 8.83 -24.80
#